data_AF-A0A4Z0NI69-F1
#
_entry.id   AF-A0A4Z0NI69-F1
#
_cell.length_a   1.000
_cell.length_b   1.000
_cell.length_c   1.000
_cell.angle_alpha   90.00
_cell.angle_beta   90.00
_cell.angle_gamma   90.00
#
_symmetry.space_group_name_H-M   'P 1'
#
loop_
_entity.id
_entity.type
_entity.pdbx_description
1 polymer ?
#
loop_
_entity_poly.entity_id
_entity_poly.type
_entity_poly.pdbx_seq_one_letter_code
_entity_poly.pdbx_strand_id
1 'polypeptide(L)' 'MRLCLAALLLLTALPARADDAAACRDGIATIKAELAKSPPEPVARALRKELRIAERELGEKEYDECLDAVRDARKALAR' A
#
# COMPACT_ATOMS: atom_id res chain seq x y z
N MET A 1 31.34 10.39 -39.02
CA MET A 1 31.50 9.74 -37.70
C MET A 1 30.35 10.19 -36.80
N ARG A 2 29.20 9.50 -36.88
CA ARG A 2 27.93 9.87 -36.22
C ARG A 2 27.50 8.76 -35.27
N LEU A 3 28.26 8.49 -34.21
CA LEU A 3 27.96 7.40 -33.28
C LEU A 3 28.44 7.73 -31.86
N CYS A 4 27.99 8.83 -31.26
CA CYS A 4 28.33 9.14 -29.85
C CYS A 4 27.19 9.75 -29.01
N LEU A 5 25.91 9.51 -29.34
CA LEU A 5 24.79 10.19 -28.64
C LEU A 5 23.72 9.26 -28.04
N ALA A 6 23.98 7.95 -27.92
CA ALA A 6 22.96 6.98 -27.47
C ALA A 6 23.18 6.36 -26.08
N ALA A 7 24.01 6.95 -25.21
CA ALA A 7 24.39 6.31 -23.94
C ALA A 7 23.73 6.89 -22.67
N LEU A 8 22.86 7.91 -22.76
CA LEU A 8 22.36 8.64 -21.58
C LEU A 8 20.91 8.34 -21.13
N LEU A 9 20.23 7.36 -21.73
CA LEU A 9 18.81 7.09 -21.43
C LEU A 9 18.53 5.91 -20.47
N LEU A 10 19.55 5.29 -19.86
CA LEU A 10 19.35 4.10 -19.02
C LEU A 10 19.10 4.38 -17.52
N LEU A 11 18.87 5.63 -17.10
CA LEU A 11 18.78 6.01 -15.68
C LEU A 11 17.37 6.30 -15.14
N THR A 12 16.29 6.06 -15.91
CA THR A 12 14.93 6.44 -15.46
C THR A 12 14.06 5.29 -14.95
N ALA A 13 14.56 4.06 -14.89
CA ALA A 13 13.87 2.98 -14.18
C ALA A 13 14.38 2.91 -12.73
N LEU A 14 14.19 3.99 -11.96
CA LEU A 14 14.20 3.82 -10.51
C LEU A 14 13.11 2.80 -10.20
N PRO A 15 13.42 1.68 -9.53
CA PRO A 15 12.35 0.82 -9.07
C PRO A 15 11.55 1.69 -8.10
N ALA A 16 10.27 1.92 -8.39
CA ALA A 16 9.33 2.50 -7.44
C ALA A 16 9.05 1.53 -6.28
N ARG A 17 10.08 0.82 -5.80
CA ARG A 17 10.14 0.20 -4.48
C ARG A 17 10.33 1.33 -3.46
N ALA A 18 9.38 2.26 -3.45
CA ALA A 18 9.21 3.15 -2.32
C ALA A 18 8.83 2.25 -1.15
N ASP A 19 9.84 1.88 -0.35
CA ASP A 19 9.76 1.08 0.88
C ASP A 19 8.36 0.49 1.15
N ASP A 20 8.10 -0.72 0.60
CA ASP A 20 6.80 -1.38 0.70
C ASP A 20 6.38 -1.56 2.17
N ALA A 21 7.36 -1.69 3.08
CA ALA A 21 7.12 -1.74 4.52
C ALA A 21 6.62 -0.40 5.05
N ALA A 22 7.18 0.73 4.60
CA ALA A 22 6.67 2.05 4.94
C ALA A 22 5.26 2.28 4.36
N ALA A 23 5.04 1.93 3.10
CA ALA A 23 3.74 2.05 2.45
C ALA A 23 2.66 1.21 3.17
N CYS A 24 3.00 0.00 3.60
CA CYS A 24 2.15 -0.86 4.42
C CYS A 24 1.82 -0.21 5.78
N ARG A 25 2.82 0.33 6.50
CA ARG A 25 2.61 1.04 7.78
C ARG A 25 1.69 2.26 7.62
N ASP A 26 1.89 3.06 6.58
CA ASP A 26 1.06 4.22 6.28
C ASP A 26 -0.38 3.82 5.91
N GLY A 27 -0.53 2.73 5.16
CA GLY A 27 -1.82 2.12 4.86
C GLY A 27 -2.57 1.69 6.12
N ILE A 28 -1.91 0.98 7.03
CA ILE A 28 -2.46 0.58 8.33
C ILE A 28 -2.90 1.80 9.15
N ALA A 29 -2.06 2.84 9.22
CA ALA A 29 -2.40 4.09 9.92
C ALA A 29 -3.65 4.75 9.32
N THR A 30 -3.78 4.74 7.99
CA THR A 30 -4.97 5.24 7.29
C THR A 30 -6.22 4.45 7.67
N ILE A 31 -6.15 3.11 7.68
CA ILE A 31 -7.30 2.26 8.06
C ILE A 31 -7.74 2.54 9.50
N LYS A 32 -6.79 2.66 10.43
CA LYS A 32 -7.06 3.01 11.84
C LYS A 32 -7.74 4.38 11.95
N ALA A 33 -7.27 5.37 11.19
CA ALA A 33 -7.86 6.70 11.17
C ALA A 33 -9.29 6.70 10.60
N GLU A 34 -9.57 5.92 9.56
CA GLU A 34 -10.92 5.79 8.99
C GLU A 34 -11.87 5.05 9.94
N LEU A 35 -11.39 4.03 10.66
CA LEU A 35 -12.17 3.38 11.72
C LEU A 35 -12.52 4.33 12.88
N ALA A 36 -11.61 5.23 13.24
CA ALA A 36 -11.85 6.23 14.30
C ALA A 36 -12.96 7.23 13.95
N LYS A 37 -13.32 7.37 12.66
CA LYS A 37 -14.44 8.21 12.21
C LYS A 37 -15.81 7.55 12.38
N SER A 38 -15.86 6.34 12.94
CA SER A 38 -17.09 5.56 13.13
C SER A 38 -17.89 5.39 11.82
N PRO A 39 -17.30 4.79 10.77
CA PRO A 39 -17.97 4.62 9.49
C PRO A 39 -19.18 3.68 9.63
N PRO A 40 -20.10 3.66 8.64
CA PRO A 40 -21.22 2.74 8.63
C PRO A 40 -20.77 1.31 8.90
N GLU A 41 -21.53 0.60 9.71
CA GLU A 41 -21.13 -0.70 10.26
C GLU A 41 -20.67 -1.74 9.18
N PRO A 42 -21.26 -1.83 7.97
CA PRO A 42 -20.71 -2.67 6.90
C PRO A 42 -19.27 -2.30 6.49
N VAL A 43 -18.99 -1.00 6.37
CA VAL A 43 -17.64 -0.48 6.05
C VAL A 43 -16.71 -0.71 7.24
N ALA A 44 -17.16 -0.45 8.47
CA ALA A 44 -16.37 -0.70 9.68
C ALA A 44 -15.95 -2.17 9.79
N ARG A 45 -16.84 -3.12 9.47
CA ARG A 45 -16.52 -4.55 9.44
C ARG A 45 -15.46 -4.89 8.39
N ALA A 46 -15.59 -4.36 7.18
CA ALA A 46 -14.59 -4.55 6.12
C ALA A 46 -13.22 -4.00 6.54
N LEU A 47 -13.18 -2.76 7.04
CA LEU A 47 -11.94 -2.13 7.51
C LEU A 47 -11.28 -2.92 8.66
N ARG A 48 -12.05 -3.40 9.65
CA ARG A 48 -11.49 -4.23 10.73
C ARG A 48 -10.93 -5.56 10.23
N LYS A 49 -11.55 -6.16 9.21
CA LYS A 49 -11.04 -7.39 8.58
C LYS A 49 -9.70 -7.13 7.91
N GLU A 50 -9.66 -6.15 7.00
CA GLU A 50 -8.45 -5.86 6.24
C GLU A 50 -7.33 -5.30 7.12
N LEU A 51 -7.65 -4.55 8.18
CA LEU A 51 -6.66 -4.12 9.18
C LEU A 51 -5.94 -5.31 9.83
N ARG A 52 -6.69 -6.34 10.25
CA ARG A 52 -6.11 -7.54 10.87
C ARG A 52 -5.20 -8.30 9.89
N ILE A 53 -5.56 -8.33 8.61
CA ILE A 53 -4.74 -8.95 7.57
C ILE A 53 -3.46 -8.13 7.41
N ALA A 54 -3.56 -6.82 7.13
CA ALA A 54 -2.41 -5.95 6.95
C ALA A 54 -1.43 -5.97 8.13
N GLU A 55 -1.93 -5.97 9.39
CA GLU A 55 -1.07 -6.06 10.58
C GLU A 55 -0.37 -7.42 10.71
N ARG A 56 -1.00 -8.52 10.29
CA ARG A 56 -0.37 -9.85 10.24
C ARG A 56 0.72 -9.88 9.17
N GLU A 57 0.40 -9.50 7.94
CA GLU A 57 1.34 -9.54 6.81
C GLU A 57 2.54 -8.62 7.06
N LEU A 58 2.34 -7.45 7.69
CA LEU A 58 3.43 -6.59 8.15
C LEU A 58 4.38 -7.32 9.12
N GLY A 59 3.83 -8.11 10.05
CA GLY A 59 4.61 -8.91 11.01
C GLY A 59 5.36 -10.06 10.33
N GLU A 60 4.77 -10.64 9.29
CA GLU A 60 5.35 -11.70 8.47
C GLU A 60 6.36 -11.18 7.43
N LYS A 61 6.38 -9.85 7.19
CA LYS A 61 7.19 -9.15 6.18
C LYS A 61 6.77 -9.47 4.73
N GLU A 62 5.55 -9.94 4.56
CA GLU A 62 4.89 -10.17 3.27
C GLU A 62 4.22 -8.86 2.84
N TYR A 63 5.03 -7.94 2.30
CA TYR A 63 4.60 -6.55 2.10
C TYR A 63 3.63 -6.38 0.94
N ASP A 64 3.70 -7.20 -0.09
CA ASP A 64 2.74 -7.21 -1.19
C ASP A 64 1.34 -7.60 -0.72
N GLU A 65 1.23 -8.63 0.12
CA GLU A 65 -0.01 -9.06 0.75
C GLU A 65 -0.55 -8.00 1.72
N CYS A 66 0.34 -7.32 2.45
CA CYS A 66 -0.07 -6.17 3.25
C CYS A 66 -0.68 -5.07 2.38
N LEU A 67 -0.01 -4.71 1.27
CA LEU A 67 -0.49 -3.67 0.37
C LEU A 67 -1.80 -4.08 -0.33
N ASP A 68 -1.99 -5.37 -0.59
CA ASP A 68 -3.23 -5.94 -1.09
C ASP A 68 -4.39 -5.74 -0.12
N ALA A 69 -4.17 -6.03 1.17
CA ALA A 69 -5.16 -5.78 2.22
C ALA A 69 -5.45 -4.27 2.39
N VAL A 70 -4.42 -3.42 2.32
CA VAL A 70 -4.60 -1.96 2.34
C VAL A 70 -5.46 -1.48 1.18
N ARG A 71 -5.22 -2.00 -0.03
CA ARG A 71 -6.02 -1.68 -1.21
C ARG A 71 -7.46 -2.14 -1.06
N ASP A 72 -7.71 -3.33 -0.52
CA ASP A 72 -9.07 -3.83 -0.32
C ASP A 72 -9.83 -3.02 0.75
N ALA A 73 -9.13 -2.53 1.77
CA ALA A 73 -9.69 -1.57 2.73
C ALA A 73 -10.09 -0.25 2.05
N ARG A 74 -9.27 0.26 1.12
CA ARG A 74 -9.57 1.48 0.34
C ARG A 74 -10.77 1.28 -0.59
N LYS A 75 -10.89 0.12 -1.25
CA LYS A 75 -12.09 -0.23 -2.03
C LYS A 75 -13.36 -0.19 -1.19
N ALA A 76 -13.32 -0.67 0.07
CA ALA A 76 -14.47 -0.60 0.98
C ALA A 76 -14.87 0.84 1.34
N LEU A 77 -13.94 1.80 1.24
CA LEU A 77 -14.17 3.23 1.39
C LEU A 77 -14.56 3.93 0.06
N ALA A 78 -14.60 3.19 -1.04
CA ALA A 78 -14.69 3.72 -2.41
C ALA A 78 -13.57 4.74 -2.75
N ARG A 79 -12.33 4.41 -2.37
CA ARG A 79 -11.11 5.22 -2.62
C ARG A 79 -9.95 4.37 -3.13
#